data_AF-A0A2M7A873-F1
#
_entry.id   AF-A0A2M7A873-F1
#
_cell.length_a   1.000
_cell.length_b   1.000
_cell.length_c   1.000
_cell.angle_alpha   90.00
_cell.angle_beta   90.00
_cell.angle_gamma   90.00
#
_symmetry.space_group_name_H-M   'P 1'
#
loop_
_entity.id
_entity.type
_entity.pdbx_description
1 polymer ?
#
loop_
_entity_poly.entity_id
_entity_poly.type
_entity_poly.pdbx_seq_one_letter_code
_entity_poly.pdbx_strand_id
1 'polypeptide(L)'
;MGVFLILVSKAPALVWEVERYGNGGLNLKKPKRWPFVNHYSFHILDAGALDDLPQPTRRGKRRIAGVDVNQAIMRTVMEALMALAPNPCGFSVSDLAAAVRERTGASEQEYGTRQAAYDLLKIRGKGWVAKVAKSRRYLPCVEGLQTMSALLILREKVIKPVLVSVEKSRQRRRPKRPGTLEAHYESLQKQMRLTLVALGIAA
;
A
#
# COMPACT_ATOMS: atom_id res chain seq x y z
N MET A 1 -10.82 -15.60 -3.94
CA MET A 1 -9.40 -15.96 -3.69
C MET A 1 -8.55 -14.82 -4.21
N GLY A 2 -7.89 -14.07 -3.32
CA GLY A 2 -7.06 -12.93 -3.70
C GLY A 2 -5.59 -13.33 -3.79
N VAL A 3 -4.98 -13.19 -4.97
CA VAL A 3 -3.54 -13.40 -5.16
C VAL A 3 -2.87 -12.04 -5.22
N PHE A 4 -1.94 -11.80 -4.29
CA PHE A 4 -1.08 -10.62 -4.31
C PHE A 4 0.26 -11.02 -4.93
N LEU A 5 0.61 -10.40 -6.07
CA LEU A 5 1.81 -10.69 -6.84
C LEU A 5 2.62 -9.40 -7.00
N ILE A 6 3.91 -9.47 -6.65
CA ILE A 6 4.86 -8.39 -6.90
C ILE A 6 5.80 -8.86 -8.01
N LEU A 7 5.81 -8.13 -9.10
CA LEU A 7 6.72 -8.39 -10.22
C LEU A 7 7.70 -7.24 -10.32
N VAL A 8 8.98 -7.57 -10.42
CA VAL A 8 10.04 -6.59 -10.63
C VAL A 8 10.57 -6.80 -12.03
N SER A 9 10.52 -5.77 -12.88
CA SER A 9 11.10 -5.79 -14.22
C SER A 9 12.03 -4.66 -14.56
N LYS A 10 13.16 -4.93 -15.21
CA LYS A 10 14.11 -3.87 -15.58
C LYS A 10 13.96 -3.50 -17.05
N ALA A 11 13.31 -2.37 -17.33
CA ALA A 11 13.02 -1.94 -18.70
C ALA A 11 13.36 -0.44 -18.91
N PRO A 12 13.67 0.00 -20.13
CA PRO A 12 13.90 1.41 -20.43
C PRO A 12 12.59 2.19 -20.26
N ALA A 13 12.61 3.27 -19.46
CA ALA A 13 11.45 4.14 -19.26
C ALA A 13 11.84 5.62 -19.30
N LEU A 14 10.84 6.47 -19.58
CA LEU A 14 10.99 7.91 -19.53
C LEU A 14 11.13 8.37 -18.07
N VAL A 15 12.35 8.68 -17.66
CA VAL A 15 12.65 9.31 -16.36
C VAL A 15 13.08 10.75 -16.62
N TRP A 16 12.44 11.71 -15.97
CA TRP A 16 12.88 13.10 -16.03
C TRP A 16 14.13 13.31 -15.18
N GLU A 17 15.16 13.90 -15.78
CA GLU A 17 16.32 14.39 -15.04
C GLU A 17 15.95 15.74 -14.43
N VAL A 18 16.09 15.85 -13.11
CA VAL A 18 15.77 17.08 -12.36
C VAL A 18 17.08 17.70 -11.92
N GLU A 19 17.44 18.83 -12.50
CA GLU A 19 18.56 19.67 -12.03
C GLU A 19 17.99 20.85 -11.24
N ARG A 20 18.56 21.13 -10.07
CA ARG A 20 18.27 22.37 -9.34
C ARG A 20 19.27 23.44 -9.76
N TYR A 21 18.77 24.59 -10.15
CA TYR A 21 19.59 25.79 -10.29
C TYR A 21 20.03 26.30 -8.91
N GLY A 22 21.16 26.99 -8.85
CA GLY A 22 21.68 27.59 -7.61
C GLY A 22 20.75 28.63 -6.97
N ASN A 23 19.75 29.13 -7.69
CA ASN A 23 18.72 30.04 -7.22
C ASN A 23 17.41 29.36 -6.78
N GLY A 24 17.37 28.02 -6.72
CA GLY A 24 16.19 27.26 -6.28
C GLY A 24 15.19 26.89 -7.39
N GLY A 25 15.42 27.30 -8.64
CA GLY A 25 14.60 26.84 -9.77
C GLY A 25 14.84 25.36 -10.12
N LEU A 26 13.83 24.70 -10.71
CA LEU A 26 13.91 23.31 -11.17
C LEU A 26 13.99 23.24 -12.70
N ASN A 27 14.97 22.50 -13.23
CA ASN A 27 15.09 22.17 -14.64
C ASN A 27 14.74 20.69 -14.86
N LEU A 28 13.77 20.44 -15.73
CA LEU A 28 13.31 19.10 -16.09
C LEU A 28 13.82 18.75 -17.48
N LYS A 29 14.85 17.92 -17.58
CA LYS A 29 15.39 17.44 -18.85
C LYS A 29 14.83 16.05 -19.18
N LYS A 30 14.38 15.86 -20.42
CA LYS A 30 14.14 14.52 -20.96
C LYS A 30 15.49 13.94 -21.42
N PRO A 31 15.97 12.83 -20.84
CA PRO A 31 17.22 12.24 -21.27
C PRO A 31 17.10 11.70 -22.70
N LYS A 32 18.13 11.94 -23.52
CA LYS A 32 18.21 11.44 -24.92
C LYS A 32 18.17 9.91 -25.03
N ARG A 33 18.52 9.19 -23.97
CA ARG A 33 18.44 7.73 -23.88
C ARG A 33 17.65 7.37 -22.63
N TRP A 34 16.64 6.52 -22.78
CA TRP A 34 15.83 6.08 -21.65
C TRP A 34 16.68 5.24 -20.69
N PRO A 35 16.85 5.68 -19.43
CA PRO A 35 17.51 4.86 -18.45
C PRO A 35 16.64 3.63 -18.16
N PHE A 36 17.30 2.53 -17.81
CA PHE A 36 16.58 1.34 -17.37
C PHE A 36 16.16 1.50 -15.92
N VAL A 37 14.87 1.40 -15.67
CA VAL A 37 14.27 1.47 -14.34
C VAL A 37 13.67 0.13 -13.97
N ASN A 38 13.52 -0.08 -12.67
CA ASN A 38 12.72 -1.19 -12.16
C ASN A 38 11.24 -0.78 -12.22
N HIS A 39 10.45 -1.49 -13.00
CA HIS A 39 9.00 -1.46 -12.98
C HIS A 39 8.51 -2.47 -11.94
N TYR A 40 7.54 -2.05 -11.15
CA TYR A 40 6.89 -2.91 -10.17
C TYR A 40 5.42 -3.07 -10.57
N SER A 41 5.00 -4.28 -10.91
CA SER A 41 3.59 -4.57 -11.18
C SER A 41 2.97 -5.20 -9.95
N PHE A 42 1.84 -4.64 -9.52
CA PHE A 42 1.06 -5.12 -8.39
C PHE A 42 -0.31 -5.53 -8.91
N HIS A 43 -0.71 -6.76 -8.63
CA HIS A 43 -2.09 -7.17 -8.79
C HIS A 43 -2.84 -6.86 -7.49
N ILE A 44 -3.59 -5.77 -7.51
CA ILE A 44 -4.58 -5.43 -6.48
C ILE A 44 -5.94 -5.66 -7.14
N LEU A 45 -6.84 -6.37 -6.45
CA LEU A 45 -8.06 -6.98 -6.97
C LEU A 45 -9.08 -6.04 -7.63
N ASP A 46 -8.85 -4.73 -7.61
CA ASP A 46 -9.65 -3.76 -8.32
C ASP A 46 -8.79 -2.52 -8.62
N ALA A 47 -8.75 -2.12 -9.90
CA ALA A 47 -7.97 -0.99 -10.38
C ALA A 47 -8.44 0.34 -9.75
N GLY A 48 -9.73 0.45 -9.37
CA GLY A 48 -10.28 1.62 -8.71
C GLY A 48 -10.15 1.60 -7.18
N ALA A 49 -9.92 0.43 -6.58
CA ALA A 49 -9.96 0.29 -5.12
C ALA A 49 -8.94 1.19 -4.40
N LEU A 50 -7.75 1.41 -4.98
CA LEU A 50 -6.73 2.28 -4.39
C LEU A 50 -7.12 3.76 -4.47
N ASP A 51 -7.69 4.18 -5.59
CA ASP A 51 -8.17 5.55 -5.82
C ASP A 51 -9.41 5.85 -4.95
N ASP A 52 -10.22 4.83 -4.68
CA ASP A 52 -11.41 4.91 -3.84
C ASP A 52 -11.10 4.90 -2.35
N LEU A 53 -9.93 4.43 -1.92
CA LEU A 53 -9.53 4.43 -0.49
C LEU A 53 -9.66 5.81 0.16
N PRO A 54 -8.99 6.87 -0.35
CA PRO A 54 -9.10 8.21 0.24
C PRO A 54 -10.49 8.83 0.03
N GLN A 55 -11.30 8.29 -0.90
CA GLN A 55 -12.63 8.82 -1.17
C GLN A 55 -13.59 8.53 0.00
N PRO A 56 -14.42 9.51 0.39
CA PRO A 56 -15.43 9.32 1.44
C PRO A 56 -16.51 8.32 1.06
N THR A 57 -16.85 7.41 1.97
CA THR A 57 -17.95 6.46 1.77
C THR A 57 -19.25 6.96 2.40
N ARG A 58 -20.40 6.65 1.80
CA ARG A 58 -21.73 6.89 2.40
C ARG A 58 -22.19 5.65 3.14
N ARG A 59 -22.63 5.82 4.39
CA ARG A 59 -23.24 4.76 5.19
C ARG A 59 -24.59 5.22 5.71
N GLY A 60 -25.65 4.72 5.08
CA GLY A 60 -27.00 5.27 5.26
C GLY A 60 -27.01 6.75 4.86
N LYS A 61 -27.54 7.62 5.74
CA LYS A 61 -27.61 9.07 5.49
C LYS A 61 -26.32 9.84 5.80
N ARG A 62 -25.30 9.19 6.39
CA ARG A 62 -24.06 9.88 6.84
C ARG A 62 -22.88 9.60 5.90
N ARG A 63 -22.15 10.65 5.53
CA ARG A 63 -20.86 10.58 4.84
C ARG A 63 -19.75 10.36 5.87
N ILE A 64 -18.87 9.40 5.61
CA ILE A 64 -17.72 9.06 6.44
C ILE A 64 -16.46 9.35 5.62
N ALA A 65 -15.44 9.94 6.23
CA ALA A 65 -14.16 10.20 5.57
C ALA A 65 -13.53 8.92 5.02
N GLY A 66 -12.71 9.05 3.98
CA GLY A 66 -11.96 7.93 3.42
C GLY A 66 -10.84 7.45 4.35
N VAL A 67 -10.16 6.41 3.89
CA VAL A 67 -9.00 5.79 4.55
C VAL A 67 -7.76 6.16 3.75
N ASP A 68 -6.81 6.83 4.37
CA ASP A 68 -5.53 7.17 3.74
C ASP A 68 -4.40 6.34 4.39
N VAL A 69 -3.83 5.42 3.61
CA VAL A 69 -2.74 4.53 4.03
C VAL A 69 -1.42 5.29 4.23
N ASN A 70 -1.29 6.52 3.73
CA ASN A 70 -0.08 7.31 3.93
C ASN A 70 0.03 7.84 5.35
N GLN A 71 -1.12 8.10 5.99
CA GLN A 71 -1.18 8.56 7.37
C GLN A 71 -0.62 7.49 8.31
N ALA A 72 0.32 7.90 9.19
CA ALA A 72 0.96 6.98 10.14
C ALA A 72 -0.06 6.31 11.05
N ILE A 73 -1.00 7.09 11.60
CA ILE A 73 -2.02 6.57 12.50
C ILE A 73 -2.89 5.50 11.84
N MET A 74 -3.29 5.71 10.58
CA MET A 74 -4.15 4.76 9.88
C MET A 74 -3.43 3.43 9.61
N ARG A 75 -2.11 3.47 9.36
CA ARG A 75 -1.29 2.25 9.25
C ARG A 75 -1.25 1.49 10.57
N THR A 76 -1.03 2.19 11.68
CA THR A 76 -1.06 1.60 13.01
C THR A 76 -2.44 1.01 13.33
N VAL A 77 -3.53 1.69 12.94
CA VAL A 77 -4.89 1.16 13.09
C VAL A 77 -5.04 -0.16 12.30
N MET A 78 -4.57 -0.23 11.06
CA MET A 78 -4.59 -1.47 10.27
C MET A 78 -3.79 -2.59 10.93
N GLU A 79 -2.58 -2.29 11.44
CA GLU A 79 -1.74 -3.25 12.18
C GLU A 79 -2.41 -3.75 13.47
N ALA A 80 -3.04 -2.84 14.22
CA ALA A 80 -3.79 -3.18 15.43
C ALA A 80 -5.01 -4.06 15.11
N LEU A 81 -5.75 -3.75 14.03
CA LEU A 81 -6.88 -4.56 13.57
C LEU A 81 -6.45 -5.97 13.17
N MET A 82 -5.33 -6.12 12.47
CA MET A 82 -4.77 -7.43 12.13
C MET A 82 -4.34 -8.22 13.37
N ALA A 83 -3.76 -7.55 14.36
CA ALA A 83 -3.37 -8.21 15.62
C ALA A 83 -4.57 -8.65 16.47
N LEU A 84 -5.70 -7.94 16.38
CA LEU A 84 -6.95 -8.29 17.06
C LEU A 84 -7.77 -9.35 16.30
N ALA A 85 -7.42 -9.63 15.04
CA ALA A 85 -8.15 -10.57 14.18
C ALA A 85 -8.24 -12.01 14.70
N PRO A 86 -7.23 -12.59 15.38
CA PRO A 86 -7.31 -13.95 15.92
C PRO A 86 -8.35 -14.13 17.03
N ASN A 87 -8.94 -13.06 17.58
CA ASN A 87 -9.96 -13.16 18.62
C ASN A 87 -11.30 -13.62 18.02
N PRO A 88 -11.75 -14.86 18.28
CA PRO A 88 -12.94 -15.44 17.63
C PRO A 88 -14.24 -14.72 18.03
N CYS A 89 -14.26 -14.08 19.20
CA CYS A 89 -15.40 -13.32 19.69
C CYS A 89 -15.38 -11.85 19.21
N GLY A 90 -14.34 -11.45 18.49
CA GLY A 90 -14.10 -10.08 18.08
C GLY A 90 -13.63 -9.16 19.20
N PHE A 91 -13.33 -7.93 18.82
CA PHE A 91 -12.74 -6.90 19.67
C PHE A 91 -13.69 -5.72 19.87
N SER A 92 -13.51 -4.97 20.94
CA SER A 92 -14.23 -3.74 21.25
C SER A 92 -13.45 -2.50 20.78
N VAL A 93 -14.09 -1.32 20.82
CA VAL A 93 -13.41 -0.06 20.48
C VAL A 93 -12.28 0.25 21.48
N SER A 94 -12.45 -0.09 22.76
CA SER A 94 -11.41 0.09 23.77
C SER A 94 -10.21 -0.83 23.52
N ASP A 95 -10.44 -2.06 23.05
CA ASP A 95 -9.34 -2.97 22.68
C ASP A 95 -8.54 -2.41 21.51
N LEU A 96 -9.22 -1.83 20.50
CA LEU A 96 -8.56 -1.15 19.40
C LEU A 96 -7.76 0.07 19.87
N ALA A 97 -8.33 0.88 20.78
CA ALA A 97 -7.64 2.04 21.33
C ALA A 97 -6.37 1.64 22.08
N ALA A 98 -6.47 0.61 22.93
CA ALA A 98 -5.34 0.05 23.66
C ALA A 98 -4.25 -0.48 22.70
N ALA A 99 -4.63 -1.27 21.69
CA ALA A 99 -3.70 -1.83 20.72
C ALA A 99 -2.98 -0.77 19.87
N VAL A 100 -3.64 0.35 19.54
CA VAL A 100 -3.00 1.47 18.81
C VAL A 100 -2.04 2.23 19.71
N ARG A 101 -2.41 2.49 20.96
CA ARG A 101 -1.54 3.15 21.94
C ARG A 101 -0.30 2.35 22.26
N GLU A 102 -0.45 1.04 22.45
CA GLU A 102 0.67 0.12 22.68
C GLU A 102 1.73 0.23 21.57
N ARG A 103 1.30 0.38 20.31
CA ARG A 103 2.19 0.51 19.15
C ARG A 103 2.80 1.90 18.96
N THR A 104 2.09 2.94 19.38
CA THR A 104 2.50 4.34 19.18
C THR A 104 3.21 4.93 20.38
N GLY A 105 3.07 4.32 21.56
CA GLY A 105 3.47 4.91 22.84
C GLY A 105 2.56 6.04 23.31
N ALA A 106 1.43 6.28 22.63
CA ALA A 106 0.52 7.38 22.94
C ALA A 106 -0.25 7.15 24.24
N SER A 107 -0.56 8.24 24.94
CA SER A 107 -1.45 8.28 26.10
C SER A 107 -2.94 8.21 25.70
N GLU A 108 -3.83 7.97 26.67
CA GLU A 108 -5.29 8.00 26.44
C GLU A 108 -5.78 9.39 25.98
N GLN A 109 -5.08 10.47 26.34
CA GLN A 109 -5.43 11.83 25.91
C GLN A 109 -5.09 12.07 24.43
N GLU A 110 -3.98 11.50 23.96
CA GLU A 110 -3.52 11.64 22.57
C GLU A 110 -4.28 10.72 21.62
N TYR A 111 -4.57 9.49 22.04
CA TYR A 111 -5.37 8.53 21.27
C TYR A 111 -6.31 7.73 22.18
N GLY A 112 -7.52 8.26 22.33
CA GLY A 112 -8.58 7.67 23.13
C GLY A 112 -9.63 6.91 22.33
N THR A 113 -10.60 6.36 23.06
CA THR A 113 -11.69 5.55 22.53
C THR A 113 -12.52 6.27 21.44
N ARG A 114 -12.64 7.62 21.49
CA ARG A 114 -13.35 8.40 20.46
C ARG A 114 -12.62 8.42 19.12
N GLN A 115 -11.30 8.59 19.12
CA GLN A 115 -10.51 8.50 17.88
C GLN A 115 -10.59 7.08 17.30
N ALA A 116 -10.41 6.06 18.15
CA ALA A 116 -10.53 4.67 17.73
C ALA A 116 -11.91 4.34 17.14
N ALA A 117 -12.99 4.87 17.71
CA ALA A 117 -14.34 4.71 17.16
C ALA A 117 -14.47 5.33 15.77
N TYR A 118 -13.87 6.51 15.57
CA TYR A 118 -13.92 7.23 14.30
C TYR A 118 -13.09 6.53 13.21
N ASP A 119 -11.87 6.10 13.53
CA ASP A 119 -11.03 5.37 12.58
C ASP A 119 -11.60 3.99 12.25
N LEU A 120 -12.15 3.29 13.25
CA LEU A 120 -12.92 2.07 13.02
C LEU A 120 -14.12 2.32 12.11
N LEU A 121 -14.81 3.46 12.25
CA LEU A 121 -15.94 3.79 11.39
C LEU A 121 -15.51 3.99 9.93
N LYS A 122 -14.34 4.61 9.67
CA LYS A 122 -13.77 4.74 8.31
C LYS A 122 -13.49 3.37 7.70
N ILE A 123 -12.81 2.51 8.45
CA ILE A 123 -12.43 1.15 7.98
C ILE A 123 -13.67 0.30 7.72
N ARG A 124 -14.69 0.38 8.59
CA ARG A 124 -15.99 -0.26 8.36
C ARG A 124 -16.72 0.30 7.15
N GLY A 125 -16.53 1.59 6.84
CA GLY A 125 -17.04 2.21 5.63
C GLY A 125 -16.48 1.59 4.35
N LYS A 126 -15.30 0.96 4.41
CA LYS A 126 -14.69 0.21 3.30
C LYS A 126 -15.05 -1.27 3.27
N GLY A 127 -15.91 -1.73 4.20
CA GLY A 127 -16.33 -3.14 4.27
C GLY A 127 -15.27 -4.09 4.85
N TRP A 128 -14.15 -3.57 5.37
CA TRP A 128 -13.05 -4.43 5.86
C TRP A 128 -13.29 -5.00 7.25
N VAL A 129 -14.21 -4.39 8.01
CA VAL A 129 -14.57 -4.79 9.36
C VAL A 129 -16.09 -4.81 9.49
N ALA A 130 -16.62 -5.88 10.07
CA ALA A 130 -18.03 -6.03 10.39
C ALA A 130 -18.29 -5.86 11.90
N LYS A 131 -19.51 -5.47 12.25
CA LYS A 131 -19.96 -5.48 13.65
C LYS A 131 -20.65 -6.82 13.90
N VAL A 132 -20.32 -7.47 15.00
CA VAL A 132 -20.97 -8.71 15.44
C VAL A 132 -22.41 -8.39 15.87
N ALA A 133 -23.36 -9.21 15.42
CA ALA A 133 -24.78 -9.02 15.70
C ALA A 133 -25.05 -9.01 17.21
N LYS A 134 -25.95 -8.13 17.65
CA LYS A 134 -26.40 -8.00 19.06
C LYS A 134 -25.26 -7.76 20.08
N SER A 135 -24.08 -7.34 19.66
CA SER A 135 -22.96 -7.03 20.58
C SER A 135 -22.32 -5.67 20.29
N ARG A 136 -21.34 -5.27 21.11
CA ARG A 136 -20.47 -4.10 20.86
C ARG A 136 -19.12 -4.50 20.26
N ARG A 137 -19.03 -5.70 19.67
CA ARG A 137 -17.79 -6.28 19.14
C ARG A 137 -17.71 -6.21 17.63
N TYR A 138 -16.48 -6.28 17.13
CA TYR A 138 -16.13 -6.16 15.72
C TYR A 138 -15.20 -7.28 15.30
N LEU A 139 -15.32 -7.69 14.04
CA LEU A 139 -14.47 -8.70 13.43
C LEU A 139 -13.98 -8.20 12.07
N PRO A 140 -12.68 -8.31 11.77
CA PRO A 140 -12.19 -8.08 10.41
C PRO A 140 -12.74 -9.15 9.48
N CYS A 141 -13.09 -8.76 8.26
CA CYS A 141 -13.44 -9.70 7.20
C CYS A 141 -12.15 -10.23 6.55
N VAL A 142 -12.21 -11.42 5.92
CA VAL A 142 -11.03 -12.05 5.29
C VAL A 142 -10.45 -11.15 4.20
N GLU A 143 -11.32 -10.58 3.35
CA GLU A 143 -10.95 -9.64 2.30
C GLU A 143 -10.32 -8.37 2.88
N GLY A 144 -10.86 -7.88 4.01
CA GLY A 144 -10.32 -6.73 4.73
C GLY A 144 -8.91 -6.99 5.25
N LEU A 145 -8.66 -8.16 5.84
CA LEU A 145 -7.34 -8.56 6.33
C LEU A 145 -6.32 -8.70 5.20
N GLN A 146 -6.72 -9.34 4.09
CA GLN A 146 -5.89 -9.46 2.89
C GLN A 146 -5.54 -8.09 2.32
N THR A 147 -6.53 -7.19 2.24
CA THR A 147 -6.34 -5.83 1.72
C THR A 147 -5.42 -5.01 2.61
N MET A 148 -5.66 -4.98 3.93
CA MET A 148 -4.81 -4.26 4.89
C MET A 148 -3.37 -4.79 4.85
N SER A 149 -3.19 -6.12 4.82
CA SER A 149 -1.88 -6.75 4.73
C SER A 149 -1.16 -6.36 3.43
N ALA A 150 -1.85 -6.46 2.28
CA ALA A 150 -1.30 -6.12 0.98
C ALA A 150 -0.87 -4.65 0.92
N LEU A 151 -1.69 -3.71 1.41
CA LEU A 151 -1.39 -2.28 1.43
C LEU A 151 -0.16 -1.96 2.30
N LEU A 152 -0.07 -2.57 3.49
CA LEU A 152 1.06 -2.37 4.39
C LEU A 152 2.36 -2.97 3.83
N ILE A 153 2.30 -4.20 3.30
CA ILE A 153 3.45 -4.86 2.64
C ILE A 153 3.92 -4.04 1.45
N LEU A 154 2.99 -3.64 0.58
CA LEU A 154 3.27 -2.83 -0.60
C LEU A 154 4.03 -1.57 -0.22
N ARG A 155 3.56 -0.85 0.80
CA ARG A 155 4.20 0.39 1.24
C ARG A 155 5.57 0.16 1.88
N GLU A 156 5.64 -0.73 2.87
CA GLU A 156 6.80 -0.87 3.75
C GLU A 156 7.90 -1.73 3.15
N LYS A 157 7.53 -2.77 2.39
CA LYS A 157 8.46 -3.76 1.85
C LYS A 157 8.74 -3.57 0.36
N VAL A 158 7.93 -2.79 -0.35
CA VAL A 158 8.16 -2.51 -1.77
C VAL A 158 8.42 -1.04 -2.04
N ILE A 159 7.43 -0.16 -1.88
CA ILE A 159 7.53 1.25 -2.29
C ILE A 159 8.69 1.94 -1.57
N LYS A 160 8.76 1.86 -0.23
CA LYS A 160 9.86 2.47 0.55
C LYS A 160 11.25 1.99 0.11
N PRO A 161 11.56 0.66 0.10
CA PRO A 161 12.84 0.17 -0.38
C PRO A 161 13.18 0.59 -1.80
N VAL A 162 12.20 0.63 -2.69
CA VAL A 162 12.39 1.05 -4.09
C VAL A 162 12.79 2.51 -4.16
N LEU A 163 12.10 3.40 -3.45
CA LEU A 163 12.44 4.83 -3.42
C LEU A 163 13.85 5.06 -2.87
N VAL A 164 14.22 4.38 -1.78
CA VAL A 164 15.58 4.44 -1.21
C VAL A 164 16.62 3.85 -2.18
N SER A 165 16.28 2.81 -2.93
CA SER A 165 17.17 2.16 -3.91
C SER A 165 17.36 2.99 -5.17
N VAL A 166 16.34 3.73 -5.64
CA VAL A 166 16.44 4.64 -6.78
C VAL A 166 17.40 5.79 -6.46
N GLU A 167 17.36 6.33 -5.25
CA GLU A 167 18.32 7.34 -4.79
C GLU A 167 19.78 6.81 -4.85
N LYS A 168 20.00 5.57 -4.43
CA LYS A 168 21.33 4.92 -4.44
C LYS A 168 21.75 4.43 -5.83
N SER A 169 20.82 4.05 -6.69
CA SER A 169 21.09 3.53 -8.04
C SER A 169 21.50 4.62 -9.02
N ARG A 170 21.09 5.88 -8.78
CA ARG A 170 21.66 7.05 -9.47
C ARG A 170 23.20 7.10 -9.38
N GLN A 171 23.79 6.47 -8.36
CA GLN A 171 25.25 6.39 -8.16
C GLN A 171 25.92 5.13 -8.74
N ARG A 172 25.20 4.09 -9.17
CA ARG A 172 25.82 2.83 -9.61
C ARG A 172 25.77 2.65 -11.13
N ARG A 173 26.95 2.53 -11.76
CA ARG A 173 27.10 2.11 -13.17
C ARG A 173 26.54 0.70 -13.38
N ARG A 174 25.87 0.50 -14.51
CA ARG A 174 25.36 -0.81 -14.93
C ARG A 174 26.48 -1.86 -15.02
N PRO A 175 26.26 -3.09 -14.50
CA PRO A 175 27.12 -4.22 -14.81
C PRO A 175 27.09 -4.48 -16.32
N LYS A 176 28.26 -4.72 -16.94
CA LYS A 176 28.37 -4.97 -18.39
C LYS A 176 27.86 -6.37 -18.82
N ARG A 177 27.61 -7.28 -17.87
CA ARG A 177 27.12 -8.64 -18.12
C ARG A 177 26.06 -9.02 -17.06
N PRO A 178 24.83 -9.35 -17.44
CA PRO A 178 23.83 -9.86 -16.50
C PRO A 178 24.20 -11.29 -16.07
N GLY A 179 24.00 -11.62 -14.79
CA GLY A 179 24.17 -12.97 -14.27
C GLY A 179 23.02 -13.90 -14.69
N THR A 180 23.17 -15.20 -14.47
CA THR A 180 22.14 -16.23 -14.71
C THR A 180 20.82 -15.92 -13.99
N LEU A 181 20.89 -15.34 -12.80
CA LEU A 181 19.71 -14.90 -12.05
C LEU A 181 18.97 -13.77 -12.77
N GLU A 182 19.68 -12.76 -13.29
CA GLU A 182 19.07 -11.69 -14.08
C GLU A 182 18.38 -12.22 -15.34
N ALA A 183 18.95 -13.22 -16.02
CA ALA A 183 18.33 -13.84 -17.19
C ALA A 183 17.01 -14.57 -16.84
N HIS A 184 16.99 -15.30 -15.72
CA HIS A 184 15.75 -15.93 -15.22
C HIS A 184 14.68 -14.89 -14.87
N TYR A 185 15.08 -13.78 -14.24
CA TYR A 185 14.17 -12.67 -13.94
C TYR A 185 13.60 -12.04 -15.23
N GLU A 186 14.43 -11.77 -16.24
CA GLU A 186 13.96 -11.22 -17.52
C GLU A 186 12.95 -12.16 -18.22
N SER A 187 13.19 -13.48 -18.17
CA SER A 187 12.27 -14.47 -18.73
C SER A 187 10.90 -14.45 -18.04
N LEU A 188 10.89 -14.41 -16.70
CA LEU A 188 9.66 -14.33 -15.90
C LEU A 188 8.85 -13.06 -16.24
N GLN A 189 9.53 -11.92 -16.39
CA GLN A 189 8.91 -10.64 -16.74
C GLN A 189 8.30 -10.66 -18.14
N LYS A 190 9.01 -11.26 -19.11
CA LYS A 190 8.53 -11.38 -20.49
C LYS A 190 7.27 -12.23 -20.56
N GLN A 191 7.27 -13.40 -19.91
CA GLN A 191 6.10 -14.28 -19.88
C GLN A 191 4.92 -13.61 -19.20
N MET A 192 5.14 -12.91 -18.08
CA MET A 192 4.04 -12.22 -17.43
C MET A 192 3.46 -11.08 -18.26
N ARG A 193 4.31 -10.30 -18.95
CA ARG A 193 3.81 -9.24 -19.84
C ARG A 193 2.91 -9.82 -20.93
N LEU A 194 3.27 -10.97 -21.50
CA LEU A 194 2.43 -11.68 -22.47
C LEU A 194 1.09 -12.09 -21.85
N THR A 195 1.09 -12.59 -20.61
CA THR A 195 -0.15 -12.89 -19.88
C THR A 195 -1.02 -11.64 -19.71
N LEU A 196 -0.45 -10.49 -19.35
CA LEU A 196 -1.20 -9.25 -19.18
C LEU A 196 -1.78 -8.72 -20.50
N VAL A 197 -1.05 -8.85 -21.60
CA VAL A 197 -1.54 -8.53 -22.94
C VAL A 197 -2.68 -9.47 -23.32
N ALA A 198 -2.53 -10.77 -23.08
CA ALA A 198 -3.59 -11.76 -23.33
C ALA A 198 -4.86 -11.51 -22.51
N LEU A 199 -4.71 -10.95 -21.31
CA LEU A 199 -5.83 -10.54 -20.44
C LEU A 199 -6.39 -9.15 -20.78
N GLY A 200 -5.81 -8.42 -21.75
CA GLY A 200 -6.25 -7.07 -22.12
C GLY A 200 -5.92 -5.98 -21.09
N ILE A 201 -5.02 -6.26 -20.15
CA ILE A 201 -4.64 -5.38 -19.04
C ILE A 201 -3.49 -4.43 -19.44
N ALA A 202 -2.65 -4.85 -20.40
CA ALA A 202 -1.51 -4.07 -20.89
C ALA A 202 -1.47 -4.04 -22.42
N ALA A 203 -0.96 -2.95 -22.98
CA ALA A 203 -0.70 -2.78 -24.41
C ALA A 203 0.72 -3.23 -24.82
#